data_AF-A0A950ZDZ1-F1
#
_entry.id   AF-A0A950ZDZ1-F1
#
_cell.length_a   1.000
_cell.length_b   1.000
_cell.length_c   1.000
_cell.angle_alpha   90.00
_cell.angle_beta   90.00
_cell.angle_gamma   90.00
#
_symmetry.space_group_name_H-M   'P 1'
#
loop_
_entity.id
_entity.type
_entity.pdbx_description
1 polymer ?
#
loop_
_entity_poly.entity_id
_entity_poly.type
_entity_poly.pdbx_seq_one_letter_code
_entity_poly.pdbx_strand_id
1 'polypeptide(L)'
;ILDGENAWEHFPDGGEGFLNCWYQRLTGRGDFKTETPSEFFGRLPRRRTLKQLHTGSWISANFDIWIGEDEENEAWGLLAEARAFLENRASDLDEEKLSLALQEIYAAEGSDWFWWYGPDFNTDNDLLFDQLFRTHLQNVYRLCGEAPPDKLNVPVCRRNLTESVMMPIGLIHPIVDGEQTHFFEWQEAGIYRVAQGRGTMFQGNRLIKCIYFGFDLQNFHLRIDAQNSWKLSKPVEVVIHFASEEMERELHIRLPIAGLKPEAGWRNGEDASANSPFQKLAIQKVLELSVPLEEVGWAGGEKARFAIELLQDGTQTERHPELGFIEVEVPDRTFESVTWKL
;
A
#
# COMPACT_ATOMS: atom_id res chain seq x y z
N ILE A 1 19.35 -22.68 5.55
CA ILE A 1 19.46 -21.35 6.19
C ILE A 1 18.16 -20.67 5.83
N LEU A 2 17.49 -20.10 6.80
CA LEU A 2 16.22 -19.39 6.66
C LEU A 2 16.37 -18.07 7.40
N ASP A 3 15.63 -17.07 6.96
CA ASP A 3 15.53 -15.83 7.69
C ASP A 3 14.80 -16.04 9.02
N GLY A 4 15.03 -15.16 9.99
CA GLY A 4 14.55 -15.36 11.36
C GLY A 4 13.04 -15.17 11.50
N GLU A 5 12.47 -14.37 10.61
CA GLU A 5 11.07 -14.01 10.52
C GLU A 5 10.27 -15.01 9.68
N ASN A 6 10.86 -15.53 8.59
CA ASN A 6 10.19 -16.43 7.66
C ASN A 6 10.47 -17.91 8.01
N ALA A 7 9.52 -18.84 7.95
CA ALA A 7 8.12 -18.73 7.51
C ALA A 7 7.15 -18.76 8.71
N TRP A 8 7.56 -18.19 9.83
CA TRP A 8 6.91 -18.40 11.12
C TRP A 8 5.62 -17.59 11.27
N GLU A 9 5.41 -16.58 10.43
CA GLU A 9 4.21 -15.76 10.34
C GLU A 9 2.94 -16.58 10.02
N HIS A 10 3.09 -17.77 9.45
CA HIS A 10 1.98 -18.69 9.16
C HIS A 10 1.57 -19.57 10.36
N PHE A 11 2.31 -19.53 11.46
CA PHE A 11 1.99 -20.26 12.68
C PHE A 11 1.27 -19.34 13.68
N PRO A 12 0.19 -19.80 14.34
CA PRO A 12 -0.56 -18.98 15.29
C PRO A 12 0.25 -18.41 16.46
N ASP A 13 1.37 -19.04 16.80
CA ASP A 13 2.30 -18.67 17.87
C ASP A 13 3.65 -18.17 17.35
N GLY A 14 3.72 -17.73 16.08
CA GLY A 14 4.98 -17.27 15.49
C GLY A 14 6.05 -18.37 15.41
N GLY A 15 5.64 -19.63 15.32
CA GLY A 15 6.52 -20.79 15.12
C GLY A 15 7.15 -21.31 16.42
N GLU A 16 6.87 -20.70 17.57
CA GLU A 16 7.49 -21.06 18.85
C GLU A 16 7.26 -22.54 19.21
N GLY A 17 6.01 -23.00 19.18
CA GLY A 17 5.66 -24.38 19.50
C GLY A 17 6.28 -25.39 18.53
N PHE A 18 6.34 -25.05 17.25
CA PHE A 18 7.01 -25.87 16.24
C PHE A 18 8.50 -25.97 16.52
N LEU A 19 9.19 -24.83 16.67
CA LEU A 19 10.64 -24.76 16.89
C LEU A 19 11.04 -25.45 18.19
N ASN A 20 10.31 -25.24 19.28
CA ASN A 20 10.56 -25.90 20.57
C ASN A 20 10.45 -27.43 20.45
N CYS A 21 9.36 -27.92 19.84
CA CYS A 21 9.17 -29.36 19.63
C CYS A 21 10.25 -29.95 18.72
N TRP A 22 10.61 -29.24 17.65
CA TRP A 22 11.64 -29.64 16.70
C TRP A 22 13.01 -29.75 17.36
N TYR A 23 13.45 -28.71 18.08
CA TYR A 23 14.73 -28.71 18.79
C TYR A 23 14.80 -29.75 19.89
N GLN A 24 13.73 -29.95 20.67
CA GLN A 24 13.68 -31.02 21.68
C GLN A 24 13.86 -32.40 21.05
N ARG A 25 13.18 -32.67 19.93
CA ARG A 25 13.29 -33.95 19.22
C ARG A 25 14.66 -34.17 18.60
N LEU A 26 15.28 -33.12 18.03
CA LEU A 26 16.63 -33.21 17.47
C LEU A 26 17.66 -33.51 18.56
N THR A 27 17.57 -32.81 19.69
CA THR A 27 18.53 -32.96 20.80
C THR A 27 18.35 -34.29 21.54
N GLY A 28 17.12 -34.82 21.60
CA GLY A 28 16.82 -36.10 22.24
C GLY A 28 17.19 -37.34 21.39
N ARG A 29 17.60 -37.16 20.13
CA ARG A 29 17.93 -38.24 19.20
C ARG A 29 19.44 -38.42 19.08
N GLY A 30 19.93 -39.63 19.39
CA GLY A 30 21.36 -39.95 19.30
C GLY A 30 21.92 -40.14 17.88
N ASP A 31 21.06 -40.19 16.87
CA ASP A 31 21.43 -40.34 15.45
C ASP A 31 21.65 -39.01 14.72
N PHE A 32 21.41 -37.87 15.38
CA PHE A 32 21.71 -36.53 14.88
C PHE A 32 22.73 -35.82 15.76
N LYS A 33 23.63 -35.04 15.15
CA LYS A 33 24.55 -34.16 15.88
C LYS A 33 24.25 -32.71 15.50
N THR A 34 23.76 -31.94 16.46
CA THR A 34 23.55 -30.49 16.32
C THR A 34 24.86 -29.76 16.66
N GLU A 35 25.37 -28.95 15.74
CA GLU A 35 26.60 -28.17 15.91
C GLU A 35 26.42 -26.79 15.27
N THR A 36 27.17 -25.81 15.75
CA THR A 36 27.31 -24.51 15.09
C THR A 36 28.21 -24.63 13.84
N PRO A 37 28.10 -23.70 12.87
CA PRO A 37 29.03 -23.65 11.75
C PRO A 37 30.51 -23.60 12.20
N SER A 38 30.83 -22.83 13.25
CA SER A 38 32.19 -22.71 13.78
C SER A 38 32.75 -24.05 14.29
N GLU A 39 31.96 -24.81 15.05
CA GLU A 39 32.35 -26.14 15.55
C GLU A 39 32.53 -27.13 14.38
N PHE A 40 31.62 -27.09 13.42
CA PHE A 40 31.66 -27.97 12.24
C PHE A 40 32.89 -27.70 11.37
N PHE A 41 33.21 -26.43 11.10
CA PHE A 41 34.37 -26.06 10.29
C PHE A 41 35.70 -26.17 11.05
N GLY A 42 35.71 -25.98 12.37
CA GLY A 42 36.91 -26.12 13.20
C GLY A 42 37.48 -27.54 13.26
N ARG A 43 36.64 -28.57 13.08
CA ARG A 43 37.06 -29.98 13.12
C ARG A 43 37.43 -30.58 11.77
N LEU A 44 37.17 -29.88 10.66
CA LEU A 44 37.40 -30.41 9.31
C LEU A 44 38.72 -29.87 8.73
N PRO A 45 39.59 -30.73 8.18
CA PRO A 45 40.72 -30.24 7.39
C PRO A 45 40.18 -29.49 6.17
N ARG A 46 40.81 -28.37 5.79
CA ARG A 46 40.41 -27.54 4.63
C ARG A 46 40.15 -28.44 3.41
N ARG A 47 38.88 -28.54 2.99
CA ARG A 47 38.46 -29.31 1.81
C ARG A 47 38.22 -28.36 0.64
N ARG A 48 38.63 -28.83 -0.54
CA ARG A 48 38.45 -28.29 -1.91
C ARG A 48 38.26 -26.78 -2.00
N THR A 49 39.28 -26.10 -2.51
CA THR A 49 39.17 -24.73 -2.99
C THR A 49 38.31 -24.67 -4.24
N LEU A 50 37.20 -23.95 -4.17
CA LEU A 50 36.47 -23.50 -5.35
C LEU A 50 37.31 -22.40 -6.02
N LYS A 51 37.73 -22.63 -7.27
CA LYS A 51 38.49 -21.64 -8.04
C LYS A 51 37.62 -20.53 -8.59
N GLN A 52 36.33 -20.82 -8.76
CA GLN A 52 35.33 -19.92 -9.30
C GLN A 52 34.00 -20.22 -8.62
N LEU A 53 33.28 -19.16 -8.27
CA LEU A 53 31.91 -19.21 -7.80
C LEU A 53 31.07 -18.48 -8.85
N HIS A 54 29.91 -19.05 -9.19
CA HIS A 54 28.96 -18.39 -10.08
C HIS A 54 28.40 -17.14 -9.41
N THR A 55 28.29 -16.05 -10.16
CA THR A 55 27.67 -14.80 -9.70
C THR A 55 26.16 -14.95 -9.67
N GLY A 56 25.52 -14.72 -8.53
CA GLY A 56 24.07 -14.75 -8.43
C GLY A 56 23.62 -14.78 -6.98
N SER A 57 22.30 -14.78 -6.77
CA SER A 57 21.68 -14.90 -5.46
C SER A 57 21.07 -16.30 -5.24
N TRP A 58 20.56 -16.53 -4.03
CA TRP A 58 19.75 -17.70 -3.72
C TRP A 58 18.39 -17.75 -4.45
N ILE A 59 17.93 -16.62 -5.01
CA ILE A 59 16.72 -16.53 -5.82
C ILE A 59 17.14 -16.62 -7.28
N SER A 60 16.64 -17.65 -7.98
CA SER A 60 16.84 -17.84 -9.43
C SER A 60 18.30 -17.87 -9.93
N ALA A 61 19.30 -17.88 -9.02
CA ALA A 61 20.72 -17.80 -9.34
C ALA A 61 21.16 -16.55 -10.13
N ASN A 62 20.42 -15.45 -10.02
CA ASN A 62 20.71 -14.15 -10.65
C ASN A 62 20.47 -12.98 -9.66
N PHE A 63 20.44 -11.74 -10.15
CA PHE A 63 20.23 -10.53 -9.35
C PHE A 63 19.01 -9.72 -9.79
N ASP A 64 18.15 -10.29 -10.64
CA ASP A 64 17.06 -9.56 -11.29
C ASP A 64 16.03 -8.97 -10.30
N ILE A 65 16.07 -9.40 -9.02
CA ILE A 65 15.27 -8.85 -7.91
C ILE A 65 15.78 -7.50 -7.38
N TRP A 66 17.01 -7.12 -7.71
CA TRP A 66 17.64 -5.90 -7.20
C TRP A 66 18.24 -5.02 -8.29
N ILE A 67 18.28 -5.49 -9.55
CA ILE A 67 18.87 -4.78 -10.68
C ILE A 67 18.37 -5.32 -12.02
N GLY A 68 18.01 -4.41 -12.91
CA GLY A 68 17.62 -4.71 -14.28
C GLY A 68 16.45 -3.84 -14.74
N GLU A 69 15.53 -3.54 -13.84
CA GLU A 69 14.32 -2.76 -14.12
C GLU A 69 14.57 -1.25 -14.03
N ASP A 70 13.66 -0.46 -14.62
CA ASP A 70 13.85 0.98 -14.76
C ASP A 70 13.99 1.71 -13.42
N GLU A 71 13.18 1.35 -12.41
CA GLU A 71 13.22 1.97 -11.08
C GLU A 71 14.50 1.61 -10.32
N GLU A 72 14.88 0.34 -10.35
CA GLU A 72 16.10 -0.15 -9.70
C GLU A 72 17.34 0.52 -10.29
N ASN A 73 17.42 0.59 -11.62
CA ASN A 73 18.53 1.22 -12.33
C ASN A 73 18.62 2.72 -12.03
N GLU A 74 17.47 3.41 -11.95
CA GLU A 74 17.41 4.82 -11.55
C GLU A 74 17.90 5.02 -10.12
N ALA A 75 17.41 4.21 -9.16
CA ALA A 75 17.87 4.25 -7.77
C ALA A 75 19.38 4.00 -7.63
N TRP A 76 19.92 3.00 -8.35
CA TRP A 76 21.35 2.70 -8.35
C TRP A 76 22.17 3.87 -8.91
N GLY A 77 21.65 4.52 -9.96
CA GLY A 77 22.25 5.73 -10.53
C GLY A 77 22.32 6.87 -9.53
N LEU A 78 21.22 7.16 -8.83
CA LEU A 78 21.17 8.21 -7.80
C LEU A 78 22.14 7.94 -6.64
N LEU A 79 22.20 6.69 -6.16
CA LEU A 79 23.13 6.27 -5.11
C LEU A 79 24.59 6.41 -5.55
N ALA A 80 24.92 5.94 -6.76
CA ALA A 80 26.27 6.02 -7.32
C ALA A 80 26.74 7.47 -7.43
N GLU A 81 25.86 8.38 -7.85
CA GLU A 81 26.18 9.80 -7.96
C GLU A 81 26.39 10.46 -6.59
N ALA A 82 25.53 10.19 -5.61
CA ALA A 82 25.67 10.73 -4.25
C ALA A 82 26.98 10.23 -3.58
N ARG A 83 27.31 8.95 -3.78
CA ARG A 83 28.56 8.36 -3.28
C ARG A 83 29.78 8.99 -3.93
N ALA A 84 29.80 9.10 -5.26
CA ALA A 84 30.90 9.73 -5.98
C ALA A 84 31.06 11.21 -5.59
N PHE A 85 29.95 11.91 -5.35
CA PHE A 85 29.98 13.28 -4.82
C PHE A 85 30.67 13.33 -3.45
N LEU A 86 30.28 12.48 -2.50
CA LEU A 86 30.91 12.42 -1.18
C LEU A 86 32.40 12.10 -1.26
N GLU A 87 32.78 11.10 -2.07
CA GLU A 87 34.18 10.69 -2.27
C GLU A 87 35.05 11.86 -2.77
N ASN A 88 34.52 12.68 -3.69
CA ASN A 88 35.22 13.86 -4.20
C ASN A 88 35.34 15.01 -3.19
N ARG A 89 34.45 15.07 -2.19
CA ARG A 89 34.42 16.13 -1.17
C ARG A 89 35.01 15.69 0.18
N ALA A 90 35.41 14.43 0.30
CA ALA A 90 35.85 13.84 1.56
C ALA A 90 37.04 14.58 2.20
N SER A 91 37.96 15.13 1.40
CA SER A 91 39.10 15.91 1.90
C SER A 91 38.74 17.29 2.47
N ASP A 92 37.57 17.81 2.09
CA ASP A 92 37.12 19.16 2.44
C ASP A 92 36.26 19.16 3.72
N LEU A 93 35.90 17.96 4.21
CA LEU A 93 35.06 17.74 5.37
C LEU A 93 35.89 17.52 6.64
N ASP A 94 35.34 17.93 7.78
CA ASP A 94 35.81 17.45 9.07
C ASP A 94 35.42 15.97 9.28
N GLU A 95 36.11 15.30 10.20
CA GLU A 95 35.95 13.86 10.44
C GLU A 95 34.53 13.49 10.89
N GLU A 96 33.86 14.38 11.63
CA GLU A 96 32.50 14.17 12.13
C GLU A 96 31.49 14.19 10.98
N LYS A 97 31.53 15.21 10.12
CA LYS A 97 30.64 15.31 8.95
C LYS A 97 30.89 14.20 7.95
N LEU A 98 32.14 13.84 7.71
CA LEU A 98 32.47 12.72 6.83
C LEU A 98 31.89 11.41 7.37
N SER A 99 32.02 11.15 8.67
CA SER A 99 31.45 9.98 9.32
C SER A 99 29.92 9.93 9.18
N LEU A 100 29.23 11.05 9.44
CA LEU A 100 27.78 11.14 9.28
C LEU A 100 27.34 10.95 7.82
N ALA A 101 28.03 11.58 6.87
CA ALA A 101 27.70 11.44 5.46
C ALA A 101 27.92 10.01 4.95
N LEU A 102 28.95 9.32 5.44
CA LEU A 102 29.15 7.89 5.16
C LEU A 102 28.04 7.03 5.78
N GLN A 103 27.54 7.35 6.97
CA GLN A 103 26.40 6.63 7.55
C GLN A 103 25.14 6.76 6.69
N GLU A 104 24.88 7.94 6.12
CA GLU A 104 23.77 8.15 5.17
C GLU A 104 23.95 7.30 3.90
N ILE A 105 25.17 7.23 3.35
CA ILE A 105 25.47 6.33 2.22
C ILE A 105 25.25 4.86 2.60
N TYR A 106 25.76 4.41 3.75
CA TYR A 106 25.60 3.02 4.18
C TYR A 106 24.14 2.66 4.45
N ALA A 107 23.33 3.60 4.95
CA ALA A 107 21.90 3.42 5.06
C ALA A 107 21.25 3.26 3.68
N ALA A 108 21.62 4.08 2.70
CA ALA A 108 21.13 4.01 1.32
C ALA A 108 21.65 2.79 0.51
N GLU A 109 22.75 2.17 0.93
CA GLU A 109 23.29 0.92 0.35
C GLU A 109 22.53 -0.35 0.80
N GLY A 110 21.53 -0.22 1.65
CA GLY A 110 20.67 -1.34 2.06
C GLY A 110 19.95 -1.99 0.87
N SER A 111 20.04 -3.31 0.72
CA SER A 111 19.40 -4.03 -0.39
C SER A 111 17.88 -3.97 -0.37
N ASP A 112 17.29 -3.71 0.81
CA ASP A 112 15.85 -3.58 1.00
C ASP A 112 15.24 -2.48 0.12
N TRP A 113 15.95 -1.37 -0.14
CA TRP A 113 15.43 -0.32 -1.03
C TRP A 113 15.16 -0.90 -2.43
N PHE A 114 16.14 -1.63 -2.96
CA PHE A 114 16.09 -2.21 -4.30
C PHE A 114 15.14 -3.39 -4.40
N TRP A 115 14.87 -4.09 -3.30
CA TRP A 115 13.83 -5.12 -3.25
C TRP A 115 12.43 -4.57 -3.52
N TRP A 116 12.17 -3.30 -3.16
CA TRP A 116 10.87 -2.64 -3.33
C TRP A 116 10.73 -1.81 -4.61
N TYR A 117 11.82 -1.62 -5.36
CA TYR A 117 11.77 -0.93 -6.64
C TYR A 117 11.48 -1.92 -7.76
N GLY A 118 10.62 -1.52 -8.70
CA GLY A 118 10.20 -2.39 -9.80
C GLY A 118 8.91 -3.19 -9.50
N PRO A 119 8.53 -4.11 -10.41
CA PRO A 119 7.22 -4.73 -10.39
C PRO A 119 7.13 -6.02 -9.54
N ASP A 120 8.26 -6.59 -9.13
CA ASP A 120 8.30 -7.92 -8.50
C ASP A 120 7.66 -7.94 -7.12
N PHE A 121 7.86 -6.88 -6.35
CA PHE A 121 7.34 -6.72 -5.00
C PHE A 121 6.81 -5.31 -4.80
N ASN A 122 5.76 -5.19 -3.98
CA ASN A 122 5.23 -3.92 -3.57
C ASN A 122 4.84 -3.96 -2.10
N THR A 123 4.82 -2.77 -1.52
CA THR A 123 4.24 -2.53 -0.22
C THR A 123 3.45 -1.23 -0.23
N ASP A 124 2.48 -1.17 0.65
CA ASP A 124 1.66 0.00 0.94
C ASP A 124 2.52 1.27 1.24
N ASN A 125 3.75 1.03 1.70
CA ASN A 125 4.74 2.03 2.05
C ASN A 125 5.78 2.35 0.96
N ASP A 126 5.60 1.92 -0.29
CA ASP A 126 6.62 2.08 -1.35
C ASP A 126 7.08 3.55 -1.50
N LEU A 127 6.13 4.50 -1.50
CA LEU A 127 6.46 5.94 -1.57
C LEU A 127 7.19 6.44 -0.33
N LEU A 128 6.89 5.90 0.85
CA LEU A 128 7.56 6.27 2.09
C LEU A 128 9.00 5.75 2.07
N PHE A 129 9.20 4.49 1.67
CA PHE A 129 10.53 3.91 1.51
C PHE A 129 11.35 4.65 0.45
N ASP A 130 10.73 4.98 -0.68
CA ASP A 130 11.35 5.81 -1.71
C ASP A 130 11.76 7.19 -1.17
N GLN A 131 10.89 7.84 -0.40
CA GLN A 131 11.20 9.12 0.22
C GLN A 131 12.34 8.99 1.23
N LEU A 132 12.38 7.95 2.05
CA LEU A 132 13.46 7.71 3.01
C LEU A 132 14.79 7.46 2.30
N PHE A 133 14.82 6.60 1.29
CA PHE A 133 15.98 6.36 0.44
C PHE A 133 16.52 7.67 -0.15
N ARG A 134 15.67 8.46 -0.81
CA ARG A 134 16.08 9.76 -1.37
C ARG A 134 16.49 10.75 -0.29
N THR A 135 15.90 10.71 0.89
CA THR A 135 16.27 11.57 2.03
C THR A 135 17.70 11.29 2.49
N HIS A 136 18.08 10.01 2.59
CA HIS A 136 19.48 9.63 2.89
C HIS A 136 20.43 10.22 1.86
N LEU A 137 20.13 10.09 0.56
CA LEU A 137 20.94 10.69 -0.50
C LEU A 137 21.01 12.21 -0.39
N GLN A 138 19.90 12.89 -0.13
CA GLN A 138 19.88 14.35 0.04
C GLN A 138 20.71 14.79 1.26
N ASN A 139 20.70 14.02 2.35
CA ASN A 139 21.47 14.34 3.55
C ASN A 139 22.97 14.34 3.28
N VAL A 140 23.47 13.48 2.39
CA VAL A 140 24.88 13.48 1.95
C VAL A 140 25.28 14.87 1.41
N TYR A 141 24.48 15.46 0.52
CA TYR A 141 24.73 16.80 -0.03
C TYR A 141 24.68 17.89 1.06
N ARG A 142 23.66 17.84 1.92
CA ARG A 142 23.48 18.81 3.02
C ARG A 142 24.64 18.79 4.00
N LEU A 143 25.15 17.60 4.35
CA LEU A 143 26.30 17.44 5.24
C LEU A 143 27.59 17.97 4.61
N CYS A 144 27.69 17.94 3.28
CA CYS A 144 28.76 18.59 2.51
C CYS A 144 28.57 20.12 2.35
N GLY A 145 27.49 20.68 2.89
CA GLY A 145 27.18 22.12 2.79
C GLY A 145 26.61 22.54 1.43
N GLU A 146 26.16 21.59 0.61
CA GLU A 146 25.59 21.85 -0.71
C GLU A 146 24.09 21.55 -0.76
N ALA A 147 23.38 22.22 -1.66
CA ALA A 147 21.97 21.93 -1.90
C ALA A 147 21.84 20.60 -2.67
N PRO A 148 20.94 19.69 -2.26
CA PRO A 148 20.71 18.45 -2.99
C PRO A 148 20.22 18.72 -4.43
N PRO A 149 20.63 17.90 -5.42
CA PRO A 149 20.11 18.00 -6.79
C PRO A 149 18.59 17.84 -6.87
N ASP A 150 17.93 18.62 -7.72
CA ASP A 150 16.45 18.64 -7.85
C ASP A 150 15.85 17.27 -8.17
N LYS A 151 16.57 16.41 -8.90
CA LYS A 151 16.12 15.05 -9.22
C LYS A 151 15.88 14.18 -7.99
N LEU A 152 16.53 14.45 -6.85
CA LEU A 152 16.25 13.74 -5.61
C LEU A 152 14.90 14.14 -4.98
N ASN A 153 14.24 15.18 -5.49
CA ASN A 153 12.88 15.54 -5.11
C ASN A 153 11.81 14.82 -5.96
N VAL A 154 12.22 14.14 -7.02
CA VAL A 154 11.33 13.32 -7.85
C VAL A 154 11.33 11.89 -7.30
N PRO A 155 10.17 11.28 -7.03
CA PRO A 155 10.10 9.88 -6.62
C PRO A 155 10.68 8.94 -7.68
N VAL A 156 11.45 7.93 -7.24
CA VAL A 156 11.91 6.85 -8.14
C VAL A 156 10.79 5.85 -8.34
N CYS A 157 10.06 5.53 -7.26
CA CYS A 157 8.89 4.65 -7.32
C CYS A 157 7.78 5.31 -8.16
N ARG A 158 7.46 4.70 -9.30
CA ARG A 158 6.40 5.11 -10.20
C ARG A 158 5.17 4.29 -9.83
N ARG A 159 4.42 4.78 -8.84
CA ARG A 159 3.12 4.17 -8.51
C ARG A 159 2.28 4.03 -9.78
N ASN A 160 2.01 2.80 -10.18
CA ASN A 160 0.88 2.47 -11.05
C ASN A 160 -0.43 2.66 -10.25
N LEU A 161 -0.77 3.90 -9.87
CA LEU A 161 -2.14 4.24 -9.44
C LEU A 161 -3.15 3.82 -10.53
N THR A 162 -2.71 3.78 -11.77
CA THR A 162 -3.45 3.36 -12.97
C THR A 162 -3.79 1.87 -13.04
N GLU A 163 -3.11 0.96 -12.31
CA GLU A 163 -3.42 -0.48 -12.39
C GLU A 163 -4.46 -0.94 -11.38
N SER A 164 -4.62 -0.23 -10.27
CA SER A 164 -5.60 -0.56 -9.23
C SER A 164 -6.96 0.11 -9.45
N VAL A 165 -7.04 1.13 -10.30
CA VAL A 165 -8.27 1.91 -10.54
C VAL A 165 -8.66 1.88 -12.01
N MET A 166 -9.80 1.30 -12.31
CA MET A 166 -10.49 1.47 -13.58
C MET A 166 -11.52 2.59 -13.43
N MET A 167 -11.54 3.55 -14.35
CA MET A 167 -12.53 4.62 -14.34
C MET A 167 -13.89 4.14 -14.86
N PRO A 168 -15.00 4.75 -14.42
CA PRO A 168 -16.31 4.49 -14.99
C PRO A 168 -16.31 4.80 -16.49
N ILE A 169 -16.95 3.93 -17.27
CA ILE A 169 -17.07 4.07 -18.74
C ILE A 169 -18.48 4.50 -19.17
N GLY A 170 -19.39 4.68 -18.22
CA GLY A 170 -20.79 5.02 -18.48
C GLY A 170 -21.51 5.47 -17.21
N LEU A 171 -22.73 5.98 -17.39
CA LEU A 171 -23.60 6.32 -16.27
C LEU A 171 -24.27 5.05 -15.73
N ILE A 172 -24.32 4.90 -14.41
CA ILE A 172 -24.90 3.74 -13.75
C ILE A 172 -26.15 4.13 -12.95
N HIS A 173 -27.10 3.19 -12.87
CA HIS A 173 -28.32 3.36 -12.09
C HIS A 173 -28.57 2.15 -11.19
N PRO A 174 -27.71 1.91 -10.18
CA PRO A 174 -27.81 0.74 -9.34
C PRO A 174 -29.05 0.77 -8.44
N ILE A 175 -29.60 -0.41 -8.16
CA ILE A 175 -30.59 -0.59 -7.11
C ILE A 175 -29.82 -0.79 -5.81
N VAL A 176 -29.90 0.19 -4.90
CA VAL A 176 -29.21 0.12 -3.59
C VAL A 176 -30.03 -0.75 -2.63
N ASP A 177 -29.79 -2.05 -2.65
CA ASP A 177 -30.46 -3.04 -1.80
C ASP A 177 -29.48 -3.92 -0.98
N GLY A 178 -28.17 -3.75 -1.21
CA GLY A 178 -27.10 -4.46 -0.51
C GLY A 178 -26.84 -5.86 -1.07
N GLU A 179 -27.47 -6.22 -2.18
CA GLU A 179 -27.26 -7.44 -2.94
C GLU A 179 -26.82 -7.13 -4.37
N GLN A 180 -26.12 -8.07 -5.02
CA GLN A 180 -25.94 -8.01 -6.47
C GLN A 180 -27.13 -8.71 -7.13
N THR A 181 -28.25 -7.99 -7.27
CA THR A 181 -29.50 -8.58 -7.77
C THR A 181 -29.54 -8.65 -9.30
N HIS A 182 -28.87 -7.73 -9.99
CA HIS A 182 -28.70 -7.78 -11.44
C HIS A 182 -27.24 -7.75 -11.87
N PHE A 183 -26.92 -8.58 -12.86
CA PHE A 183 -25.55 -8.73 -13.39
C PHE A 183 -24.98 -7.43 -13.96
N PHE A 184 -25.83 -6.50 -14.42
CA PHE A 184 -25.44 -5.32 -15.19
C PHE A 184 -25.40 -4.01 -14.38
N GLU A 185 -25.84 -3.98 -13.12
CA GLU A 185 -26.01 -2.74 -12.34
C GLU A 185 -24.73 -1.93 -12.16
N TRP A 186 -23.59 -2.64 -12.12
CA TRP A 186 -22.27 -2.06 -11.87
C TRP A 186 -21.30 -2.32 -13.04
N GLN A 187 -21.80 -2.69 -14.23
CA GLN A 187 -20.94 -3.09 -15.35
C GLN A 187 -20.09 -1.93 -15.88
N GLU A 188 -20.65 -0.73 -15.94
CA GLU A 188 -19.99 0.48 -16.44
C GLU A 188 -19.33 1.30 -15.33
N ALA A 189 -19.34 0.79 -14.09
CA ALA A 189 -18.75 1.42 -12.93
C ALA A 189 -17.22 1.38 -12.98
N GLY A 190 -16.60 2.39 -12.37
CA GLY A 190 -15.20 2.33 -12.00
C GLY A 190 -14.97 1.32 -10.89
N ILE A 191 -13.75 0.79 -10.82
CA ILE A 191 -13.36 -0.24 -9.86
C ILE A 191 -12.01 0.11 -9.29
N TYR A 192 -11.95 0.30 -7.98
CA TYR A 192 -10.72 0.27 -7.19
C TYR A 192 -10.55 -1.14 -6.61
N ARG A 193 -9.51 -1.85 -7.07
CA ARG A 193 -9.15 -3.17 -6.53
C ARG A 193 -8.13 -2.98 -5.41
N VAL A 194 -8.47 -3.46 -4.21
CA VAL A 194 -7.51 -3.48 -3.11
C VAL A 194 -6.43 -4.52 -3.44
N ALA A 195 -5.17 -4.10 -3.43
CA ALA A 195 -4.05 -4.99 -3.67
C ALA A 195 -4.03 -6.11 -2.62
N GLN A 196 -3.93 -7.36 -3.08
CA GLN A 196 -3.71 -8.52 -2.21
C GLN A 196 -2.20 -8.72 -2.05
N GLY A 197 -1.58 -7.94 -1.15
CA GLY A 197 -0.15 -8.06 -0.85
C GLY A 197 0.17 -9.38 -0.15
N ARG A 198 1.31 -9.98 -0.51
CA ARG A 198 1.88 -11.21 0.09
C ARG A 198 3.18 -10.90 0.86
N GLY A 199 3.17 -9.84 1.67
CA GLY A 199 4.34 -9.40 2.45
C GLY A 199 4.19 -9.63 3.96
N THR A 200 5.31 -9.72 4.68
CA THR A 200 5.39 -9.91 6.14
C THR A 200 4.87 -8.74 6.98
N MET A 201 4.77 -7.54 6.40
CA MET A 201 4.11 -6.36 7.02
C MET A 201 2.62 -6.26 6.71
N PHE A 202 2.04 -7.23 5.99
CA PHE A 202 0.64 -7.18 5.61
C PHE A 202 -0.23 -7.37 6.85
N GLN A 203 -1.07 -6.38 7.17
CA GLN A 203 -2.12 -6.54 8.18
C GLN A 203 -3.01 -7.72 7.74
N GLY A 204 -2.86 -8.86 8.39
CA GLY A 204 -3.39 -10.16 7.95
C GLY A 204 -4.91 -10.30 7.88
N ASN A 205 -5.69 -9.21 7.94
CA ASN A 205 -7.14 -9.28 7.89
C ASN A 205 -7.82 -7.97 7.39
N ARG A 206 -7.56 -7.56 6.15
CA ARG A 206 -8.36 -6.50 5.49
C ARG A 206 -9.79 -6.97 5.24
N LEU A 207 -10.76 -6.14 5.62
CA LEU A 207 -12.18 -6.32 5.40
C LEU A 207 -12.57 -5.97 3.97
N ILE A 208 -12.06 -4.89 3.37
CA ILE A 208 -12.46 -4.46 2.02
C ILE A 208 -11.65 -5.20 0.95
N LYS A 209 -12.37 -5.73 -0.05
CA LYS A 209 -11.81 -6.43 -1.22
C LYS A 209 -11.73 -5.52 -2.44
N CYS A 210 -12.83 -4.83 -2.74
CA CYS A 210 -12.90 -3.92 -3.87
C CYS A 210 -14.01 -2.88 -3.65
N ILE A 211 -13.81 -1.74 -4.30
CA ILE A 211 -14.71 -0.60 -4.25
C ILE A 211 -15.14 -0.33 -5.69
N TYR A 212 -16.44 -0.35 -5.93
CA TYR A 212 -17.06 0.07 -7.18
C TYR A 212 -17.60 1.47 -6.98
N PHE A 213 -17.45 2.32 -7.99
CA PHE A 213 -17.94 3.68 -7.95
C PHE A 213 -18.43 4.12 -9.33
N GLY A 214 -19.39 5.02 -9.35
CA GLY A 214 -19.90 5.57 -10.60
C GLY A 214 -20.92 6.64 -10.35
N PHE A 215 -21.56 7.08 -11.42
CA PHE A 215 -22.39 8.27 -11.40
C PHE A 215 -23.65 8.03 -12.20
N ASP A 216 -24.75 8.63 -11.75
CA ASP A 216 -25.75 9.16 -12.67
C ASP A 216 -25.60 10.70 -12.71
N LEU A 217 -26.48 11.39 -13.45
CA LEU A 217 -26.42 12.86 -13.57
C LEU A 217 -26.82 13.61 -12.29
N GLN A 218 -27.26 12.92 -11.23
CA GLN A 218 -27.73 13.50 -9.98
C GLN A 218 -26.95 12.98 -8.75
N ASN A 219 -26.38 11.78 -8.83
CA ASN A 219 -25.88 11.02 -7.70
C ASN A 219 -24.51 10.42 -8.00
N PHE A 220 -23.69 10.38 -6.96
CA PHE A 220 -22.54 9.48 -6.87
C PHE A 220 -22.98 8.18 -6.21
N HIS A 221 -22.62 7.05 -6.82
CA HIS A 221 -22.92 5.72 -6.34
C HIS A 221 -21.63 5.02 -5.90
N LEU A 222 -21.69 4.35 -4.75
CA LEU A 222 -20.58 3.57 -4.22
C LEU A 222 -21.05 2.20 -3.77
N ARG A 223 -20.26 1.18 -4.08
CA ARG A 223 -20.42 -0.18 -3.59
C ARG A 223 -19.09 -0.69 -3.04
N ILE A 224 -19.12 -1.28 -1.86
CA ILE A 224 -17.95 -1.84 -1.18
C ILE A 224 -18.18 -3.33 -0.92
N ASP A 225 -17.30 -4.15 -1.48
CA ASP A 225 -17.31 -5.60 -1.31
C ASP A 225 -16.36 -5.99 -0.19
N ALA A 226 -16.84 -6.79 0.76
CA ALA A 226 -15.99 -7.37 1.80
C ALA A 226 -15.25 -8.61 1.29
N GLN A 227 -14.07 -8.90 1.85
CA GLN A 227 -13.26 -10.07 1.52
C GLN A 227 -14.00 -11.38 1.81
N ASN A 228 -14.68 -11.44 2.96
CA ASN A 228 -15.46 -12.60 3.40
C ASN A 228 -16.95 -12.27 3.50
N SER A 229 -17.33 -11.35 4.39
CA SER A 229 -18.72 -10.89 4.54
C SER A 229 -18.79 -9.65 5.43
N TRP A 230 -19.88 -8.89 5.33
CA TRP A 230 -20.24 -7.81 6.25
C TRP A 230 -20.86 -8.30 7.59
N LYS A 231 -20.71 -9.58 7.94
CA LYS A 231 -21.08 -10.09 9.27
C LYS A 231 -19.97 -9.78 10.26
N LEU A 232 -20.04 -8.59 10.85
CA LEU A 232 -19.00 -8.06 11.72
C LEU A 232 -19.14 -8.59 13.16
N SER A 233 -18.01 -8.92 13.80
CA SER A 233 -17.95 -9.30 15.22
C SER A 233 -17.86 -8.10 16.17
N LYS A 234 -17.57 -6.92 15.63
CA LYS A 234 -17.40 -5.65 16.33
C LYS A 234 -17.97 -4.52 15.48
N PRO A 235 -18.36 -3.37 16.05
CA PRO A 235 -18.82 -2.23 15.28
C PRO A 235 -17.68 -1.74 14.38
N VAL A 236 -18.03 -1.32 13.17
CA VAL A 236 -17.09 -0.67 12.23
C VAL A 236 -17.76 0.60 11.73
N GLU A 237 -17.01 1.69 11.68
CA GLU A 237 -17.46 2.95 11.08
C GLU A 237 -16.71 3.14 9.76
N VAL A 238 -17.46 3.29 8.67
CA VAL A 238 -16.94 3.61 7.35
C VAL A 238 -16.99 5.12 7.19
N VAL A 239 -15.85 5.76 6.97
CA VAL A 239 -15.77 7.20 6.69
C VAL A 239 -15.44 7.38 5.22
N ILE A 240 -16.28 8.12 4.50
CA ILE A 240 -16.06 8.47 3.10
C ILE A 240 -15.67 9.94 3.05
N HIS A 241 -14.44 10.17 2.65
CA HIS A 241 -13.86 11.49 2.47
C HIS A 241 -14.13 11.93 1.04
N PHE A 242 -14.82 13.05 0.88
CA PHE A 242 -15.08 13.69 -0.41
C PHE A 242 -14.33 15.01 -0.47
N ALA A 243 -13.69 15.29 -1.59
CA ALA A 243 -13.02 16.56 -1.80
C ALA A 243 -13.10 17.02 -3.26
N SER A 244 -13.04 18.33 -3.46
CA SER A 244 -12.83 19.04 -4.73
C SER A 244 -11.84 20.19 -4.49
N GLU A 245 -11.62 21.06 -5.48
CA GLU A 245 -10.80 22.26 -5.28
C GLU A 245 -11.42 23.22 -4.25
N GLU A 246 -12.75 23.24 -4.13
CA GLU A 246 -13.49 24.23 -3.35
C GLU A 246 -14.03 23.70 -2.01
N MET A 247 -14.13 22.38 -1.84
CA MET A 247 -14.84 21.79 -0.69
C MET A 247 -14.26 20.44 -0.25
N GLU A 248 -14.27 20.20 1.06
CA GLU A 248 -14.00 18.89 1.65
C GLU A 248 -15.12 18.53 2.63
N ARG A 249 -15.57 17.26 2.62
CA ARG A 249 -16.63 16.74 3.47
C ARG A 249 -16.39 15.29 3.86
N GLU A 250 -16.87 14.92 5.04
CA GLU A 250 -16.78 13.55 5.54
C GLU A 250 -18.18 12.97 5.80
N LEU A 251 -18.43 11.81 5.21
CA LEU A 251 -19.61 11.00 5.45
C LEU A 251 -19.26 9.82 6.34
N HIS A 252 -19.81 9.82 7.56
CA HIS A 252 -19.62 8.75 8.53
C HIS A 252 -20.78 7.77 8.47
N ILE A 253 -20.50 6.48 8.33
CA ILE A 253 -21.47 5.39 8.28
C ILE A 253 -21.13 4.37 9.36
N ARG A 254 -21.95 4.29 10.40
CA ARG A 254 -21.81 3.28 11.46
C ARG A 254 -22.50 1.99 11.05
N LEU A 255 -21.71 0.94 10.88
CA LEU A 255 -22.19 -0.41 10.61
C LEU A 255 -22.44 -1.13 11.93
N PRO A 256 -23.68 -1.59 12.18
CA PRO A 256 -24.01 -2.25 13.43
C PRO A 256 -23.55 -3.70 13.47
N ILE A 257 -23.41 -4.23 14.69
CA ILE A 257 -23.30 -5.67 14.91
C ILE A 257 -24.70 -6.28 14.74
N ALA A 258 -24.90 -7.05 13.67
CA ALA A 258 -26.05 -7.94 13.42
C ALA A 258 -27.46 -7.37 13.71
N GLY A 259 -28.18 -6.98 12.65
CA GLY A 259 -29.64 -6.82 12.67
C GLY A 259 -30.20 -5.41 12.94
N LEU A 260 -29.34 -4.41 13.15
CA LEU A 260 -29.75 -3.00 13.17
C LEU A 260 -29.52 -2.37 11.79
N LYS A 261 -30.21 -1.25 11.51
CA LYS A 261 -29.98 -0.47 10.30
C LYS A 261 -28.69 0.35 10.44
N PRO A 262 -27.90 0.51 9.35
CA PRO A 262 -26.76 1.41 9.39
C PRO A 262 -27.22 2.86 9.61
N GLU A 263 -26.45 3.60 10.39
CA GLU A 263 -26.66 5.03 10.62
C GLU A 263 -25.59 5.81 9.87
N ALA A 264 -25.99 6.84 9.14
CA ALA A 264 -25.08 7.69 8.39
C ALA A 264 -25.27 9.16 8.76
N GLY A 265 -24.21 9.96 8.67
CA GLY A 265 -24.25 11.39 8.96
C GLY A 265 -23.05 12.15 8.41
N TRP A 266 -23.27 13.40 8.00
CA TRP A 266 -22.21 14.30 7.57
C TRP A 266 -21.51 14.93 8.79
N ARG A 267 -20.17 15.02 8.72
CA ARG A 267 -19.34 15.77 9.66
C ARG A 267 -18.51 16.80 8.92
N ASN A 268 -18.52 18.03 9.44
CA ASN A 268 -17.66 19.13 9.00
C ASN A 268 -16.95 19.69 10.24
N GLY A 269 -15.77 19.17 10.59
CA GLY A 269 -15.05 19.60 11.80
C GLY A 269 -15.76 19.20 13.10
N GLU A 270 -15.82 20.11 14.10
CA GLU A 270 -16.40 19.83 15.43
C GLU A 270 -17.94 19.72 15.45
N ASP A 271 -18.64 20.19 14.41
CA ASP A 271 -20.09 20.17 14.34
C ASP A 271 -20.61 18.94 13.59
N ALA A 272 -21.24 18.02 14.34
CA ALA A 272 -21.98 16.90 13.78
C ALA A 272 -23.39 17.35 13.41
N SER A 273 -23.71 17.45 12.11
CA SER A 273 -25.09 17.58 11.68
C SER A 273 -25.77 16.21 11.75
N ALA A 274 -26.55 15.99 12.81
CA ALA A 274 -27.39 14.80 12.91
C ALA A 274 -28.57 14.96 11.94
N ASN A 275 -28.64 14.04 10.97
CA ASN A 275 -29.69 13.87 9.95
C ASN A 275 -29.68 14.84 8.77
N SER A 276 -28.81 14.57 7.78
CA SER A 276 -29.19 14.78 6.37
C SER A 276 -29.81 13.47 5.84
N PRO A 277 -30.91 13.51 5.09
CA PRO A 277 -31.55 12.31 4.58
C PRO A 277 -30.74 11.68 3.44
N PHE A 278 -29.85 10.73 3.74
CA PHE A 278 -29.28 9.85 2.72
C PHE A 278 -30.41 9.19 1.94
N GLN A 279 -30.44 9.38 0.62
CA GLN A 279 -31.55 8.88 -0.17
C GLN A 279 -31.57 7.35 -0.23
N LYS A 280 -30.40 6.68 -0.27
CA LYS A 280 -30.30 5.21 -0.30
C LYS A 280 -28.98 4.70 0.31
N LEU A 281 -29.09 3.82 1.31
CA LEU A 281 -28.00 3.09 1.94
C LEU A 281 -28.49 1.68 2.28
N ALA A 282 -27.76 0.66 1.86
CA ALA A 282 -28.10 -0.73 2.13
C ALA A 282 -26.86 -1.57 2.42
N ILE A 283 -27.02 -2.55 3.31
CA ILE A 283 -25.95 -3.50 3.65
C ILE A 283 -26.54 -4.91 3.79
N GLN A 284 -26.09 -5.81 2.92
CA GLN A 284 -26.34 -7.25 3.05
C GLN A 284 -25.09 -8.05 2.68
N LYS A 285 -24.96 -8.45 1.41
CA LYS A 285 -23.75 -9.08 0.85
C LYS A 285 -22.68 -8.05 0.54
N VAL A 286 -23.12 -6.85 0.16
CA VAL A 286 -22.30 -5.69 -0.15
C VAL A 286 -22.83 -4.47 0.61
N LEU A 287 -21.98 -3.46 0.80
CA LEU A 287 -22.39 -2.15 1.30
C LEU A 287 -22.59 -1.24 0.09
N GLU A 288 -23.77 -0.67 -0.06
CA GLU A 288 -24.13 0.19 -1.19
C GLU A 288 -24.71 1.51 -0.70
N LEU A 289 -24.37 2.59 -1.39
CA LEU A 289 -24.92 3.90 -1.12
C LEU A 289 -25.05 4.74 -2.39
N SER A 290 -25.98 5.68 -2.36
CA SER A 290 -26.13 6.73 -3.35
C SER A 290 -26.26 8.07 -2.65
N VAL A 291 -25.39 9.01 -3.01
CA VAL A 291 -25.37 10.36 -2.45
C VAL A 291 -25.62 11.37 -3.56
N PRO A 292 -26.57 12.30 -3.38
CA PRO A 292 -26.75 13.39 -4.33
C PRO A 292 -25.46 14.23 -4.47
N LEU A 293 -25.07 14.54 -5.71
CA LEU A 293 -23.87 15.35 -6.00
C LEU A 293 -23.91 16.71 -5.30
N GLU A 294 -25.10 17.31 -5.18
CA GLU A 294 -25.32 18.56 -4.45
C GLU A 294 -24.98 18.45 -2.96
N GLU A 295 -25.20 17.29 -2.32
CA GLU A 295 -24.86 17.08 -0.90
C GLU A 295 -23.36 16.86 -0.69
N VAL A 296 -22.72 16.20 -1.66
CA VAL A 296 -21.26 16.03 -1.72
C VAL A 296 -20.56 17.37 -1.95
N GLY A 297 -21.21 18.27 -2.69
CA GLY A 297 -20.62 19.54 -3.14
C GLY A 297 -19.88 19.41 -4.46
N TRP A 298 -20.31 18.48 -5.32
CA TRP A 298 -19.73 18.23 -6.63
C TRP A 298 -20.66 18.69 -7.77
N ALA A 299 -20.07 19.19 -8.86
CA ALA A 299 -20.70 19.73 -10.06
C ALA A 299 -20.17 19.03 -11.31
N GLY A 300 -21.04 18.87 -12.33
CA GLY A 300 -20.65 18.23 -13.58
C GLY A 300 -19.52 18.97 -14.30
N GLY A 301 -18.52 18.21 -14.75
CA GLY A 301 -17.34 18.68 -15.47
C GLY A 301 -16.14 19.03 -14.58
N GLU A 302 -16.27 18.93 -13.24
CA GLU A 302 -15.15 19.19 -12.34
C GLU A 302 -14.34 17.92 -12.03
N LYS A 303 -13.10 18.14 -11.59
CA LYS A 303 -12.27 17.10 -10.99
C LYS A 303 -12.58 16.99 -9.51
N ALA A 304 -13.02 15.82 -9.10
CA ALA A 304 -13.35 15.47 -7.75
C ALA A 304 -12.48 14.32 -7.26
N ARG A 305 -12.44 14.11 -5.95
CA ARG A 305 -11.63 13.06 -5.35
C ARG A 305 -12.28 12.47 -4.11
N PHE A 306 -12.17 11.16 -3.92
CA PHE A 306 -12.70 10.51 -2.72
C PHE A 306 -11.77 9.45 -2.14
N ALA A 307 -11.91 9.18 -0.85
CA ALA A 307 -11.21 8.11 -0.15
C ALA A 307 -12.13 7.48 0.90
N ILE A 308 -11.84 6.25 1.29
CA ILE A 308 -12.64 5.48 2.24
C ILE A 308 -11.74 5.05 3.39
N GLU A 309 -12.25 5.13 4.60
CA GLU A 309 -11.55 4.73 5.82
C GLU A 309 -12.45 3.83 6.66
N LEU A 310 -11.86 2.82 7.31
CA LEU A 310 -12.54 1.99 8.29
C LEU A 310 -11.99 2.27 9.68
N LEU A 311 -12.87 2.69 10.56
CA LEU A 311 -12.61 2.90 11.98
C LEU A 311 -13.19 1.75 12.81
N GLN A 312 -12.39 1.21 13.74
CA GLN A 312 -12.86 0.31 14.78
C GLN A 312 -12.45 0.87 16.13
N ASP A 313 -13.42 1.06 17.03
CA ASP A 313 -13.19 1.67 18.35
C ASP A 313 -12.46 3.03 18.26
N GLY A 314 -12.72 3.80 17.19
CA GLY A 314 -12.11 5.10 16.91
C GLY A 314 -10.68 5.04 16.33
N THR A 315 -10.14 3.85 16.08
CA THR A 315 -8.82 3.66 15.47
C THR A 315 -8.97 3.29 14.00
N GLN A 316 -8.19 3.94 13.12
CA GLN A 316 -8.11 3.57 11.70
C GLN A 316 -7.54 2.16 11.56
N THR A 317 -8.34 1.28 10.97
CA THR A 317 -7.98 -0.10 10.63
C THR A 317 -7.63 -0.25 9.15
N GLU A 318 -8.30 0.48 8.26
CA GLU A 318 -8.02 0.49 6.82
C GLU A 318 -8.25 1.87 6.22
N ARG A 319 -7.55 2.18 5.13
CA ARG A 319 -7.82 3.35 4.30
C ARG A 319 -7.56 3.02 2.83
N HIS A 320 -8.45 3.46 1.95
CA HIS A 320 -8.43 3.18 0.52
C HIS A 320 -8.71 4.46 -0.30
N PRO A 321 -7.76 4.93 -1.13
CA PRO A 321 -6.38 4.45 -1.19
C PRO A 321 -5.65 4.81 0.12
N GLU A 322 -4.63 4.04 0.49
CA GLU A 322 -3.88 4.27 1.74
C GLU A 322 -3.26 5.66 1.83
N LEU A 323 -2.87 6.21 0.68
CA LEU A 323 -2.37 7.56 0.54
C LEU A 323 -3.11 8.28 -0.59
N GLY A 324 -3.56 9.49 -0.30
CA GLY A 324 -4.27 10.34 -1.25
C GLY A 324 -5.75 9.99 -1.40
N PHE A 325 -6.24 10.09 -2.63
CA PHE A 325 -7.64 9.93 -3.03
C PHE A 325 -7.72 9.24 -4.39
N ILE A 326 -8.86 8.60 -4.68
CA ILE A 326 -9.26 8.23 -6.03
C ILE A 326 -9.76 9.50 -6.71
N GLU A 327 -9.11 9.91 -7.79
CA GLU A 327 -9.52 11.06 -8.60
C GLU A 327 -10.57 10.63 -9.62
N VAL A 328 -11.60 11.45 -9.81
CA VAL A 328 -12.70 11.21 -10.74
C VAL A 328 -13.10 12.51 -11.43
N GLU A 329 -13.58 12.41 -12.66
CA GLU A 329 -14.23 13.51 -13.35
C GLU A 329 -15.74 13.34 -13.21
N VAL A 330 -16.42 14.33 -12.64
CA VAL A 330 -17.87 14.26 -12.41
C VAL A 330 -18.56 14.41 -13.76
N PRO A 331 -19.36 13.44 -14.21
CA PRO A 331 -19.95 13.51 -15.54
C PRO A 331 -20.95 14.65 -15.65
N ASP A 332 -20.93 15.33 -16.80
CA ASP A 332 -21.94 16.31 -17.18
C ASP A 332 -22.89 15.73 -18.24
N ARG A 333 -23.80 16.56 -18.76
CA ARG A 333 -24.75 16.14 -19.81
C ARG A 333 -24.09 15.72 -21.13
N THR A 334 -22.80 15.99 -21.29
CA THR A 334 -22.03 15.64 -22.50
C THR A 334 -21.29 14.32 -22.35
N PHE A 335 -21.19 13.76 -21.13
CA PHE A 335 -20.43 12.56 -20.82
C PHE A 335 -20.69 11.41 -21.79
N GLU A 336 -21.95 11.00 -21.98
CA GLU A 336 -22.28 9.94 -22.94
C GLU A 336 -21.82 10.30 -24.37
N SER A 337 -22.06 11.53 -24.83
CA SER A 337 -21.69 11.92 -26.21
C SER A 337 -20.18 11.91 -26.48
N VAL A 338 -19.34 11.99 -25.45
CA VAL A 338 -17.88 11.96 -25.53
C VAL A 338 -17.35 10.53 -25.44
N THR A 339 -17.92 9.70 -24.56
CA THR A 339 -17.43 8.33 -24.31
C THR A 339 -17.70 7.36 -25.47
N TRP A 340 -18.74 7.60 -26.29
CA TRP A 340 -19.04 6.80 -27.50
C TRP A 340 -18.10 7.09 -28.70
N LYS A 341 -17.10 7.98 -28.56
CA LYS A 341 -16.13 8.29 -29.63
C LYS A 341 -14.76 7.59 -29.49
N LEU A 342 -14.57 6.76 -28.47
CA LEU A 342 -13.33 6.01 -28.22
C LEU A 342 -13.40 4.57 -28.74
#